data_AF-A0A2A6B5Q6-F1
#
_entry.id   AF-A0A2A6B5Q6-F1
#
_cell.length_a   1.000
_cell.length_b   1.000
_cell.length_c   1.000
_cell.angle_alpha   90.00
_cell.angle_beta   90.00
_cell.angle_gamma   90.00
#
_symmetry.space_group_name_H-M   'P 1'
#
loop_
_entity.id
_entity.type
_entity.pdbx_description
1 polymer ?
#
loop_
_entity_poly.entity_id
_entity_poly.type
_entity_poly.pdbx_seq_one_letter_code
_entity_poly.pdbx_strand_id
1 'polypeptide(L)'
;MLLSRYIECSLTNLPSDIIRKIIEPGNEDFDNMRMISQRWNSLALELFEKRCKLPVIKSIEWNCDSYWSRKLHVYVPRRYVNYFGIQEWKVLENYEDSFTGSNFETETRFSIQMPNFTRLFKRWSRIERLQLKYSRRSKEEKETDVINRTMDDPMRKALGNVLIDEIEFYTCGVYTIVPS
;
A
#
# COMPACT_ATOMS: atom_id res chain seq x y z
N MET A 1 -53.83 22.47 -12.03
CA MET A 1 -53.36 21.11 -11.68
C MET A 1 -51.86 21.06 -11.98
N LEU A 2 -51.02 21.36 -10.97
CA LEU A 2 -49.57 21.33 -11.12
C LEU A 2 -49.12 19.88 -10.88
N LEU A 3 -48.95 19.12 -11.96
CA LEU A 3 -48.25 17.84 -11.89
C LEU A 3 -46.80 18.15 -11.51
N SER A 4 -46.50 18.02 -10.22
CA SER A 4 -45.14 17.97 -9.70
C SER A 4 -44.42 16.86 -10.45
N ARG A 5 -43.59 17.22 -11.43
CA ARG A 5 -42.70 16.30 -12.11
C ARG A 5 -41.69 15.81 -11.07
N TYR A 6 -41.96 14.66 -10.48
CA TYR A 6 -40.96 13.93 -9.75
C TYR A 6 -39.84 13.59 -10.74
N ILE A 7 -38.72 14.29 -10.61
CA ILE A 7 -37.50 13.93 -11.31
C ILE A 7 -37.03 12.64 -10.65
N GLU A 8 -37.10 11.54 -11.38
CA GLU A 8 -36.58 10.26 -10.94
C GLU A 8 -35.07 10.39 -10.74
N CYS A 9 -34.64 10.47 -9.48
CA CYS A 9 -33.25 10.65 -9.12
C CYS A 9 -32.55 9.28 -9.16
N SER A 10 -32.00 8.94 -10.33
CA SER A 10 -31.16 7.75 -10.50
C SER A 10 -29.67 8.10 -10.40
N LEU A 11 -28.87 7.18 -9.84
CA LEU A 11 -27.41 7.30 -9.76
C LEU A 11 -26.74 7.51 -11.13
N THR A 12 -27.38 7.04 -12.21
CA THR A 12 -26.88 7.22 -13.58
C THR A 12 -27.01 8.66 -14.08
N ASN A 13 -27.95 9.42 -13.52
CA ASN A 13 -28.28 10.79 -13.94
C ASN A 13 -27.58 11.86 -13.09
N LEU A 14 -26.76 11.46 -12.12
CA LEU A 14 -26.01 12.41 -11.30
C LEU A 14 -25.03 13.25 -12.15
N PRO A 15 -24.84 14.54 -11.81
CA PRO A 15 -23.77 15.35 -12.36
C PRO A 15 -22.39 14.74 -12.10
N SER A 16 -21.43 14.97 -13.01
CA SER A 16 -20.11 14.30 -12.95
C SER A 16 -19.29 14.71 -11.73
N ASP A 17 -19.44 15.94 -11.26
CA ASP A 17 -18.81 16.46 -10.04
C ASP A 17 -19.34 15.75 -8.78
N ILE A 18 -20.64 15.47 -8.71
CA ILE A 18 -21.24 14.67 -7.64
C ILE A 18 -20.72 13.23 -7.70
N ILE A 19 -20.69 12.61 -8.88
CA ILE A 19 -20.13 11.26 -9.04
C ILE A 19 -18.67 11.23 -8.57
N ARG A 20 -17.84 12.21 -8.95
CA ARG A 20 -16.44 12.29 -8.51
C ARG A 20 -16.29 12.44 -7.00
N LYS A 21 -17.20 13.14 -6.34
CA LYS A 21 -17.24 13.23 -4.87
C LYS A 21 -17.64 11.90 -4.22
N ILE A 22 -18.47 11.09 -4.89
CA ILE A 22 -18.85 9.76 -4.39
C ILE A 22 -17.70 8.75 -4.57
N ILE A 23 -17.01 8.79 -5.72
CA ILE A 23 -15.82 7.97 -6.03
C ILE A 23 -14.57 8.52 -5.31
N GLU A 24 -14.73 9.07 -4.09
CA GLU A 24 -13.60 9.58 -3.34
C GLU A 24 -12.61 8.44 -3.03
N PRO A 25 -11.29 8.65 -3.25
CA PRO A 25 -10.29 7.65 -2.93
C PRO A 25 -10.36 7.29 -1.45
N GLY A 26 -10.42 5.98 -1.16
CA GLY A 26 -10.66 5.46 0.19
C GLY A 26 -12.01 4.78 0.36
N ASN A 27 -12.95 4.98 -0.57
CA ASN A 27 -14.21 4.25 -0.55
C ASN A 27 -14.02 2.81 -1.06
N GLU A 28 -14.56 1.85 -0.32
CA GLU A 28 -14.27 0.41 -0.43
C GLU A 28 -14.86 -0.22 -1.70
N ASP A 29 -15.94 0.40 -2.19
CA ASP A 29 -16.75 -0.08 -3.29
C ASP A 29 -16.30 0.45 -4.65
N PHE A 30 -15.05 0.89 -4.81
CA PHE A 30 -14.59 1.47 -6.08
C PHE A 30 -14.86 0.54 -7.28
N ASP A 31 -14.54 -0.75 -7.16
CA ASP A 31 -14.77 -1.72 -8.24
C ASP A 31 -16.28 -1.92 -8.50
N ASN A 32 -17.11 -1.83 -7.45
CA ASN A 32 -18.57 -1.88 -7.56
C ASN A 32 -19.15 -0.60 -8.21
N MET A 33 -18.61 0.56 -7.88
CA MET A 33 -19.01 1.85 -8.46
C MET A 33 -18.77 1.90 -9.96
N ARG A 34 -17.70 1.26 -10.45
CA ARG A 34 -17.43 1.12 -11.89
C ARG A 34 -18.49 0.32 -12.62
N MET A 35 -19.22 -0.55 -11.92
CA MET A 35 -20.28 -1.38 -12.51
C MET A 35 -21.63 -0.65 -12.61
N ILE A 36 -21.79 0.54 -12.02
CA ILE A 36 -23.07 1.27 -12.02
C ILE A 36 -23.46 1.70 -13.44
N SER A 37 -22.54 2.28 -14.20
CA SER A 37 -22.73 2.61 -15.61
C SER A 37 -21.40 2.90 -16.31
N GLN A 38 -21.41 2.95 -17.63
CA GLN A 38 -20.23 3.32 -18.41
C GLN A 38 -19.67 4.69 -18.01
N ARG A 39 -20.54 5.66 -17.66
CA ARG A 39 -20.12 7.00 -17.21
C ARG A 39 -19.38 6.94 -15.88
N TRP A 40 -19.86 6.12 -14.94
CA TRP A 40 -19.19 5.92 -13.65
C TRP A 40 -17.81 5.26 -13.85
N ASN A 41 -17.72 4.24 -14.70
CA ASN A 41 -16.44 3.61 -15.03
C ASN A 41 -15.45 4.62 -15.66
N SER A 42 -15.88 5.45 -16.61
CA SER A 42 -14.99 6.45 -17.22
C SER A 42 -14.49 7.50 -16.22
N LEU A 43 -15.36 8.01 -15.34
CA LEU A 43 -14.98 8.98 -14.31
C LEU A 43 -14.06 8.37 -13.25
N ALA A 44 -14.32 7.12 -12.88
CA ALA A 44 -13.46 6.32 -12.02
C ALA A 44 -12.05 6.16 -12.61
N LEU A 45 -11.95 5.79 -13.89
CA LEU A 45 -10.66 5.67 -14.58
C LEU A 45 -9.92 7.02 -14.66
N GLU A 46 -10.63 8.11 -14.98
CA GLU A 46 -10.06 9.47 -15.02
C GLU A 46 -9.45 9.89 -13.65
N LEU A 47 -10.11 9.50 -12.54
CA LEU A 47 -9.60 9.76 -11.20
C LEU A 47 -8.32 8.95 -10.90
N PHE A 48 -8.24 7.71 -11.39
CA PHE A 48 -7.08 6.84 -11.17
C PHE A 48 -5.87 7.20 -12.02
N GLU A 49 -6.09 7.72 -13.22
CA GLU A 49 -5.01 8.31 -14.03
C GLU A 49 -4.36 9.48 -13.30
N LYS A 50 -5.15 10.25 -12.53
CA LYS A 50 -4.68 11.33 -11.66
C LYS A 50 -4.14 10.77 -10.34
N ARG A 51 -3.01 10.07 -10.43
CA ARG A 51 -2.27 9.46 -9.31
C ARG A 51 -2.06 10.38 -8.11
N CYS A 52 -1.94 11.69 -8.31
CA CYS A 52 -1.80 12.68 -7.24
C CYS A 52 -2.98 12.73 -6.25
N LYS A 53 -4.14 12.18 -6.61
CA LYS A 53 -5.33 12.11 -5.75
C LYS A 53 -5.45 10.78 -4.99
N LEU A 54 -4.65 9.78 -5.35
CA LEU A 54 -4.72 8.49 -4.67
C LEU A 54 -4.18 8.58 -3.24
N PRO A 55 -4.64 7.72 -2.33
CA PRO A 55 -4.18 7.73 -0.96
C PRO A 55 -2.68 7.48 -0.89
N VAL A 56 -1.99 8.28 -0.07
CA VAL A 56 -0.55 8.19 0.12
C VAL A 56 -0.24 7.22 1.25
N ILE A 57 0.83 6.44 1.06
CA ILE A 57 1.37 5.57 2.10
C ILE A 57 2.41 6.33 2.86
N LYS A 58 2.22 6.39 4.18
CA LYS A 58 3.09 7.14 5.07
C LYS A 58 4.47 6.52 5.13
N SER A 59 4.52 5.21 5.32
CA SER A 59 5.79 4.51 5.30
C SER A 59 5.63 3.05 4.95
N ILE A 60 6.69 2.50 4.37
CA ILE A 60 6.91 1.07 4.21
C ILE A 60 8.23 0.76 4.87
N GLU A 61 8.21 -0.15 5.83
CA GLU A 61 9.42 -0.68 6.44
C GLU A 61 9.57 -2.14 6.05
N TRP A 62 10.64 -2.42 5.32
CA TRP A 62 11.03 -3.75 4.94
C TRP A 62 12.22 -4.18 5.76
N ASN A 63 12.01 -5.15 6.65
CA ASN A 63 13.02 -5.68 7.54
C ASN A 63 13.44 -7.08 7.07
N CYS A 64 14.73 -7.26 6.82
CA CYS A 64 15.35 -8.55 6.53
C CYS A 64 16.32 -8.89 7.67
N ASP A 65 15.97 -9.89 8.49
CA ASP A 65 16.83 -10.29 9.60
C ASP A 65 17.97 -11.23 9.16
N SER A 66 18.85 -11.55 10.11
CA SER A 66 20.00 -12.43 9.86
C SER A 66 19.61 -13.87 9.52
N TYR A 67 18.37 -14.28 9.79
CA TYR A 67 17.80 -15.60 9.51
C TYR A 67 16.99 -15.63 8.22
N TRP A 68 17.07 -14.58 7.39
CA TRP A 68 16.28 -14.41 6.18
C TRP A 68 14.77 -14.28 6.42
N SER A 69 14.34 -14.03 7.67
CA SER A 69 12.96 -13.61 7.90
C SER A 69 12.78 -12.22 7.31
N ARG A 70 11.75 -12.10 6.48
CA ARG A 70 11.35 -10.83 5.87
C ARG A 70 10.07 -10.38 6.54
N LYS A 71 10.12 -9.22 7.18
CA LYS A 71 8.95 -8.56 7.75
C LYS A 71 8.69 -7.31 6.94
N LEU A 72 7.45 -7.16 6.48
CA LEU A 72 6.99 -5.91 5.94
C LEU A 72 6.00 -5.27 6.88
N HIS A 73 6.26 -4.01 7.19
CA HIS A 73 5.33 -3.12 7.87
C HIS A 73 4.88 -2.06 6.87
N VAL A 74 3.57 -1.88 6.76
CA VAL A 74 2.98 -0.84 5.93
C VAL A 74 2.18 0.08 6.83
N TYR A 75 2.51 1.37 6.78
CA TYR A 75 1.90 2.41 7.56
C TYR A 75 0.93 3.20 6.67
N VAL A 76 -0.37 2.99 6.89
CA VAL A 76 -1.43 3.68 6.15
C VAL A 76 -2.37 4.39 7.11
N PRO A 77 -2.98 5.52 6.71
CA PRO A 77 -4.07 6.10 7.48
C PRO A 77 -5.22 5.10 7.63
N ARG A 78 -5.82 5.01 8.82
CA ARG A 78 -6.83 3.99 9.15
C ARG A 78 -8.01 3.96 8.17
N ARG A 79 -8.43 5.14 7.67
CA ARG A 79 -9.50 5.29 6.67
C ARG A 79 -9.22 4.64 5.31
N TYR A 80 -7.98 4.23 5.04
CA TYR A 80 -7.58 3.60 3.77
C TYR A 80 -7.24 2.11 3.89
N VAL A 81 -7.42 1.51 5.07
CA VAL A 81 -7.13 0.09 5.30
C VAL A 81 -7.88 -0.83 4.34
N ASN A 82 -9.19 -0.60 4.18
CA ASN A 82 -10.04 -1.38 3.27
C ASN A 82 -9.74 -1.06 1.80
N TYR A 83 -9.45 0.21 1.48
CA TYR A 83 -9.03 0.62 0.13
C TYR A 83 -7.78 -0.14 -0.35
N PHE A 84 -6.80 -0.33 0.53
CA PHE A 84 -5.59 -1.10 0.24
C PHE A 84 -5.78 -2.62 0.37
N GLY A 85 -6.91 -3.08 0.89
CA GLY A 85 -7.18 -4.50 1.08
C GLY A 85 -6.31 -5.15 2.16
N ILE A 86 -5.99 -4.40 3.23
CA ILE A 86 -5.12 -4.86 4.32
C ILE A 86 -5.85 -5.00 5.67
N GLN A 87 -7.17 -5.08 5.65
CA GLN A 87 -8.00 -5.16 6.86
C GLN A 87 -7.79 -6.43 7.68
N GLU A 88 -7.33 -7.51 7.03
CA GLU A 88 -7.01 -8.77 7.68
C GLU A 88 -5.55 -8.84 8.15
N TRP A 89 -4.75 -7.79 7.93
CA TRP A 89 -3.36 -7.78 8.35
C TRP A 89 -3.26 -7.63 9.87
N LYS A 90 -2.22 -8.21 10.46
CA LYS A 90 -1.98 -8.10 11.90
C LYS A 90 -1.65 -6.66 12.24
N VAL A 91 -2.54 -6.02 12.99
CA VAL A 91 -2.36 -4.66 13.48
C VAL A 91 -1.27 -4.67 14.54
N LEU A 92 -0.23 -3.88 14.33
CA LEU A 92 0.68 -3.49 15.40
C LEU A 92 0.10 -2.20 15.98
N GLU A 93 -0.53 -2.29 17.15
CA GLU A 93 -0.90 -1.11 17.94
C GLU A 93 0.38 -0.29 18.15
N ASN A 94 0.43 0.99 17.74
CA ASN A 94 1.36 2.01 18.28
C ASN A 94 1.37 3.41 17.64
N TYR A 95 0.39 3.85 16.84
CA TYR A 95 0.34 5.27 16.44
C TYR A 95 -1.11 5.75 16.36
N GLU A 96 -1.42 6.86 17.06
CA GLU A 96 -2.79 7.33 17.30
C GLU A 96 -3.61 7.56 16.01
N ASP A 97 -2.95 7.84 14.88
CA ASP A 97 -3.62 8.14 13.59
C ASP A 97 -3.26 7.19 12.42
N SER A 98 -2.37 6.21 12.62
CA SER A 98 -1.93 5.33 11.53
C SER A 98 -2.07 3.85 11.85
N PHE A 99 -2.64 3.11 10.90
CA PHE A 99 -2.67 1.66 10.92
C PHE A 99 -1.30 1.12 10.50
N THR A 100 -0.66 0.37 11.40
CA THR A 100 0.54 -0.41 11.08
C THR A 100 0.10 -1.84 10.83
N GLY A 101 0.03 -2.22 9.56
CA GLY A 101 -0.17 -3.61 9.18
C GLY A 101 1.18 -4.32 9.12
N SER A 102 1.32 -5.42 9.85
CA SER A 102 2.43 -6.37 9.66
C SER A 102 1.87 -7.67 9.13
N ASN A 103 2.59 -8.33 8.23
CA ASN A 103 2.01 -9.50 7.57
C ASN A 103 2.94 -10.72 7.48
N PHE A 104 4.22 -10.64 7.90
CA PHE A 104 5.12 -11.78 7.69
C PHE A 104 6.12 -12.00 8.81
N GLU A 105 6.29 -13.27 9.20
CA GLU A 105 7.42 -13.77 10.00
C GLU A 105 8.20 -14.89 9.29
N THR A 106 7.70 -15.49 8.21
CA THR A 106 8.37 -16.63 7.55
C THR A 106 8.33 -16.58 6.02
N GLU A 107 9.41 -17.05 5.40
CA GLU A 107 9.67 -17.10 3.96
C GLU A 107 8.61 -17.91 3.17
N THR A 108 8.11 -19.00 3.76
CA THR A 108 7.06 -19.85 3.15
C THR A 108 5.72 -19.15 2.97
N ARG A 109 5.41 -18.12 3.76
CA ARG A 109 4.16 -17.35 3.62
C ARG A 109 4.30 -16.17 2.66
N PHE A 110 5.53 -15.76 2.35
CA PHE A 110 5.79 -14.59 1.52
C PHE A 110 5.30 -14.79 0.08
N SER A 111 5.59 -15.96 -0.52
CA SER A 111 5.15 -16.30 -1.88
C SER A 111 3.63 -16.47 -1.99
N ILE A 112 2.98 -17.03 -0.97
CA ILE A 112 1.54 -17.28 -0.94
C ILE A 112 0.75 -15.95 -0.92
N GLN A 113 1.30 -14.91 -0.28
CA GLN A 113 0.62 -13.63 -0.14
C GLN A 113 1.06 -12.54 -1.13
N MET A 114 2.00 -12.85 -2.03
CA MET A 114 2.40 -11.97 -3.14
C MET A 114 1.25 -11.43 -4.02
N PRO A 115 0.15 -12.15 -4.25
CA PRO A 115 -1.00 -11.59 -4.96
C PRO A 115 -1.59 -10.37 -4.26
N ASN A 116 -1.63 -10.37 -2.93
CA ASN A 116 -2.13 -9.25 -2.13
C ASN A 116 -1.20 -8.05 -2.23
N PHE A 117 0.12 -8.29 -2.29
CA PHE A 117 1.10 -7.25 -2.56
C PHE A 117 0.90 -6.58 -3.91
N THR A 118 0.74 -7.37 -4.96
CA THR A 118 0.55 -6.81 -6.29
C THR A 118 -0.70 -5.91 -6.34
N ARG A 119 -1.79 -6.32 -5.69
CA ARG A 119 -3.02 -5.50 -5.58
C ARG A 119 -2.78 -4.21 -4.83
N LEU A 120 -2.04 -4.31 -3.74
CA LEU A 120 -1.63 -3.23 -2.87
C LEU A 120 -0.82 -2.20 -3.70
N PHE A 121 0.34 -2.58 -4.26
CA PHE A 121 1.17 -1.70 -5.11
C PHE A 121 0.46 -1.13 -6.36
N LYS A 122 -0.50 -1.86 -6.95
CA LYS A 122 -1.31 -1.36 -8.08
C LYS A 122 -2.20 -0.17 -7.72
N ARG A 123 -2.65 -0.08 -6.47
CA ARG A 123 -3.54 0.99 -6.00
C ARG A 123 -2.76 2.21 -5.49
N TRP A 124 -1.44 2.20 -5.59
CA TRP A 124 -0.57 3.21 -4.98
C TRP A 124 -0.04 4.17 -6.02
N SER A 125 -0.03 5.45 -5.67
CA SER A 125 0.67 6.47 -6.46
C SER A 125 2.03 6.83 -5.86
N ARG A 126 2.11 6.86 -4.53
CA ARG A 126 3.20 7.50 -3.79
C ARG A 126 3.40 6.85 -2.43
N ILE A 127 4.68 6.66 -2.09
CA ILE A 127 5.16 6.28 -0.76
C ILE A 127 5.97 7.46 -0.25
N GLU A 128 5.58 8.00 0.90
CA GLU A 128 6.33 9.08 1.56
C GLU A 128 7.70 8.58 2.00
N ARG A 129 7.77 7.41 2.65
CA ARG A 129 9.03 6.87 3.16
C ARG A 129 9.17 5.37 2.95
N LEU A 130 10.25 4.94 2.28
CA LEU A 130 10.67 3.54 2.19
C LEU A 130 11.89 3.29 3.08
N GLN A 131 11.72 2.49 4.13
CA GLN A 131 12.80 2.09 5.02
C GLN A 131 13.20 0.65 4.72
N LEU A 132 14.48 0.43 4.42
CA LEU A 132 15.07 -0.88 4.26
C LEU A 132 15.96 -1.16 5.47
N LYS A 133 15.48 -2.04 6.36
CA LYS A 133 16.24 -2.50 7.53
C LYS A 133 16.83 -3.86 7.23
N TYR A 134 18.12 -4.02 7.50
CA TYR A 134 18.78 -5.30 7.32
C TYR A 134 19.77 -5.59 8.46
N SER A 135 19.86 -6.86 8.83
CA SER A 135 20.88 -7.33 9.77
C SER A 135 22.10 -7.79 8.99
N ARG A 136 23.24 -7.11 9.20
CA ARG A 136 24.49 -7.43 8.50
C ARG A 136 25.09 -8.71 9.08
N ARG A 137 25.47 -9.67 8.23
CA ARG A 137 26.11 -10.93 8.69
C ARG A 137 27.60 -10.79 8.92
N SER A 138 28.28 -9.98 8.11
CA SER A 138 29.72 -9.74 8.22
C SER A 138 30.08 -8.29 7.93
N LYS A 139 31.18 -7.82 8.52
CA LYS A 139 31.72 -6.47 8.25
C LYS A 139 32.18 -6.27 6.79
N GLU A 140 32.33 -7.35 6.04
CA GLU A 140 32.85 -7.38 4.67
C GLU A 140 31.75 -7.32 3.61
N GLU A 141 30.49 -7.53 3.99
CA GLU A 141 29.37 -7.57 3.06
C GLU A 141 29.10 -6.18 2.47
N LYS A 142 29.22 -6.02 1.14
CA LYS A 142 28.99 -4.73 0.49
C LYS A 142 27.51 -4.36 0.55
N GLU A 143 27.24 -3.08 0.77
CA GLU A 143 25.88 -2.52 0.82
C GLU A 143 25.09 -2.83 -0.46
N THR A 144 25.73 -2.75 -1.63
CA THR A 144 25.13 -3.11 -2.92
C THR A 144 24.63 -4.55 -2.97
N ASP A 145 25.35 -5.48 -2.34
CA ASP A 145 24.98 -6.89 -2.34
C ASP A 145 23.79 -7.12 -1.42
N VAL A 146 23.67 -6.33 -0.35
CA VAL A 146 22.52 -6.36 0.54
C VAL A 146 21.29 -5.78 -0.13
N ILE A 147 21.41 -4.64 -0.82
CA ILE A 147 20.30 -4.03 -1.56
C ILE A 147 19.80 -4.98 -2.65
N ASN A 148 20.72 -5.56 -3.42
CA ASN A 148 20.38 -6.52 -4.47
C ASN A 148 19.68 -7.79 -3.94
N ARG A 149 20.03 -8.23 -2.72
CA ARG A 149 19.40 -9.39 -2.08
C ARG A 149 18.09 -9.05 -1.36
N THR A 150 17.97 -7.86 -0.82
CA THR A 150 16.81 -7.42 -0.02
C THR A 150 15.65 -7.02 -0.93
N MET A 151 15.94 -6.28 -2.00
CA MET A 151 14.98 -5.98 -3.05
C MET A 151 15.00 -7.12 -4.09
N ASP A 152 14.30 -8.20 -3.79
CA ASP A 152 14.08 -9.26 -4.76
C ASP A 152 13.28 -8.77 -5.98
N ASP A 153 13.31 -9.55 -7.07
CA ASP A 153 12.61 -9.24 -8.31
C ASP A 153 11.12 -8.86 -8.11
N PRO A 154 10.33 -9.58 -7.27
CA PRO A 154 8.98 -9.18 -6.94
C PRO A 154 8.86 -7.77 -6.37
N MET A 155 9.68 -7.40 -5.37
CA MET A 155 9.61 -6.07 -4.77
C MET A 155 10.08 -4.98 -5.74
N ARG A 156 11.15 -5.22 -6.50
CA ARG A 156 11.60 -4.30 -7.56
C ARG A 156 10.51 -4.05 -8.59
N LYS A 157 9.87 -5.12 -9.07
CA LYS A 157 8.79 -5.03 -10.05
C LYS A 157 7.58 -4.29 -9.49
N ALA A 158 7.27 -4.49 -8.21
CA ALA A 158 6.16 -3.83 -7.55
C ALA A 158 6.43 -2.32 -7.34
N LEU A 159 7.66 -1.96 -6.96
CA LEU A 159 8.08 -0.57 -6.76
C LEU A 159 8.37 0.19 -8.05
N GLY A 160 8.64 -0.49 -9.16
CA GLY A 160 9.06 0.14 -10.42
C GLY A 160 8.07 1.18 -10.99
N ASN A 161 6.83 1.20 -10.51
CA ASN A 161 5.81 2.18 -10.91
C ASN A 161 5.40 3.15 -9.78
N VAL A 162 6.06 3.12 -8.62
CA VAL A 162 5.66 3.89 -7.45
C VAL A 162 6.62 5.06 -7.24
N LEU A 163 6.08 6.25 -6.99
CA LEU A 163 6.88 7.41 -6.59
C LEU A 163 7.29 7.24 -5.13
N ILE A 164 8.58 7.35 -4.84
CA ILE A 164 9.13 7.24 -3.49
C ILE A 164 9.82 8.57 -3.18
N ASP A 165 9.39 9.25 -2.11
CA ASP A 165 9.97 10.55 -1.75
C ASP A 165 11.29 10.39 -1.00
N GLU A 166 11.36 9.41 -0.09
CA GLU A 166 12.49 9.18 0.80
C GLU A 166 12.83 7.68 0.87
N ILE A 167 14.12 7.35 0.71
CA ILE A 167 14.64 5.98 0.88
C ILE A 167 15.71 6.00 1.98
N GLU A 168 15.50 5.21 3.03
CA GLU A 168 16.41 5.10 4.16
C GLU A 168 16.93 3.66 4.30
N PHE A 169 18.22 3.53 4.61
CA PHE A 169 18.88 2.25 4.85
C PHE A 169 19.35 2.17 6.31
N TYR A 170 18.96 1.11 7.00
CA TYR A 170 19.37 0.87 8.38
C TYR A 170 20.09 -0.46 8.50
N THR A 171 21.26 -0.42 9.14
CA THR A 171 21.97 -1.62 9.58
C THR A 171 21.62 -1.91 11.03
N CYS A 172 21.00 -3.05 11.29
CA CYS A 172 20.88 -3.56 12.65
C CYS A 172 22.21 -4.23 13.01
N GLY A 173 23.01 -3.57 13.85
CA GLY A 173 24.22 -4.16 14.41
C GLY A 173 23.85 -5.33 15.33
N VAL A 174 24.20 -6.55 14.94
CA VAL A 174 24.09 -7.71 15.84
C VAL A 174 25.29 -7.63 16.79
N TYR A 175 25.09 -7.13 18.00
CA TYR A 175 26.06 -7.31 19.07
C TYR A 175 25.92 -8.76 19.56
N THR A 176 26.86 -9.62 19.18
CA THR A 176 27.02 -10.91 19.85
C THR A 176 27.39 -10.62 21.31
N ILE A 177 26.44 -10.81 22.21
CA ILE A 177 26.74 -10.92 23.64
C ILE A 177 27.57 -12.19 23.76
N VAL A 178 28.89 -12.05 23.85
CA VAL A 178 29.79 -13.15 24.19
C VAL A 178 29.47 -13.51 25.64
N PRO A 179 28.95 -14.72 25.94
CA PRO A 179 28.78 -15.14 27.32
C PRO A 179 30.17 -15.15 27.99
N SER A 180 30.27 -14.53 29.16
CA SER A 180 31.46 -14.54 30.01
C SER A 180 31.79 -15.95 30.48
#